data_AF-A0A4Y2P5D9-F1
#
_entry.id   AF-A0A4Y2P5D9-F1
#
_cell.length_a   1.000
_cell.length_b   1.000
_cell.length_c   1.000
_cell.angle_alpha   90.00
_cell.angle_beta   90.00
_cell.angle_gamma   90.00
#
_symmetry.space_group_name_H-M   'P 1'
#
loop_
_entity.id
_entity.type
_entity.pdbx_description
1 polymer ?
#
loop_
_entity_poly.entity_id
_entity_poly.type
_entity_poly.pdbx_seq_one_letter_code
_entity_poly.pdbx_strand_id
1 'polypeptide(L)'
;MPSSPNLYQYLMGSFSFVVEVNSSTRYMLINTPNTFHTVSPFLVQKLLASCIGEIQNVKKLRSGDLLVQVDSKQVSVIRKLTHLGTFPVETSFHKTLNVSRGVLSNPDFIHVTEAEFLEELRDQNVCAARRINIQRDGRLMPTQHVVLTFQTPV
;
A
#
# COMPACT_ATOMS: atom_id res chain seq x y z
N MET A 1 30.79 7.30 -14.78
CA MET A 1 29.78 7.68 -15.79
C MET A 1 28.90 8.76 -15.20
N PRO A 2 28.61 9.86 -15.89
CA PRO A 2 27.78 10.91 -15.30
C PRO A 2 26.37 10.35 -15.15
N SER A 3 25.87 10.37 -13.92
CA SER A 3 24.49 10.07 -13.56
C SER A 3 23.58 10.90 -14.45
N SER A 4 22.68 10.25 -15.19
CA SER A 4 21.65 10.91 -15.96
C SER A 4 20.97 11.98 -15.08
N PRO A 5 20.72 13.20 -15.62
CA PRO A 5 19.98 14.20 -14.88
C PRO A 5 18.65 13.57 -14.46
N ASN A 6 18.37 13.65 -13.16
CA ASN A 6 17.22 13.01 -12.54
C ASN A 6 15.96 13.53 -13.25
N LEU A 7 15.29 12.65 -14.02
CA LEU A 7 14.09 12.97 -14.81
C LEU A 7 13.01 13.66 -13.96
N TYR A 8 12.99 13.41 -12.65
CA TYR A 8 12.10 14.08 -11.71
C TYR A 8 12.40 15.56 -11.55
N GLN A 9 13.67 15.95 -11.50
CA GLN A 9 14.03 17.36 -11.37
C GLN A 9 13.59 18.17 -12.59
N TYR A 10 13.54 17.52 -13.76
CA TYR A 10 13.00 18.08 -14.98
C TYR A 10 11.46 18.11 -15.00
N LEU A 11 10.80 17.01 -14.62
CA LEU A 11 9.33 16.88 -14.68
C LEU A 11 8.58 17.59 -13.54
N MET A 12 9.20 17.73 -12.37
CA MET A 12 8.55 18.17 -11.13
C MET A 12 8.94 19.59 -10.70
N GLY A 13 9.96 20.22 -11.32
CA GLY A 13 10.56 21.43 -10.77
C GLY A 13 10.99 21.24 -9.31
N SER A 14 11.20 22.30 -8.54
CA SER A 14 11.56 22.25 -7.11
C SER A 14 10.49 21.66 -6.18
N PHE A 15 9.54 20.86 -6.68
CA PHE A 15 8.67 20.04 -5.83
C PHE A 15 9.42 18.80 -5.37
N SER A 16 10.02 18.93 -4.19
CA SER A 16 10.48 17.81 -3.38
C SER A 16 9.25 16.99 -2.95
N PHE A 17 8.77 16.08 -3.81
CA PHE A 17 7.91 14.99 -3.34
C PHE A 17 8.83 14.05 -2.54
N VAL A 18 9.15 14.44 -1.31
CA VAL A 18 9.79 13.56 -0.34
C VAL A 18 8.69 12.56 0.03
N VAL A 19 8.59 11.47 -0.75
CA VAL A 19 8.04 10.25 -0.18
C VAL A 19 9.03 9.90 0.92
N GLU A 20 8.67 10.07 2.18
CA GLU A 20 9.42 9.45 3.26
C GLU A 20 9.32 7.94 3.03
N VAL A 21 10.36 7.36 2.42
CA VAL A 21 10.46 5.93 2.05
C VAL A 21 10.57 5.03 3.30
N ASN A 22 10.34 5.56 4.50
CA ASN A 22 10.67 4.91 5.76
C ASN A 22 9.47 4.53 6.62
N SER A 23 8.35 4.12 6.02
CA SER A 23 7.38 3.33 6.79
C SER A 23 7.78 1.84 6.72
N SER A 24 8.59 1.39 7.68
CA SER A 24 8.86 -0.05 7.95
C SER A 24 7.57 -0.83 8.24
N THR A 25 6.48 -0.11 8.46
CA THR A 25 5.18 -0.66 8.82
C THR A 25 4.48 -1.27 7.61
N ARG A 26 3.78 -2.38 7.82
CA ARG A 26 2.87 -3.00 6.87
C ARG A 26 1.59 -3.41 7.58
N TYR A 27 0.50 -3.44 6.84
CA TYR A 27 -0.82 -3.81 7.35
C TYR A 27 -1.23 -5.17 6.80
N MET A 28 -1.41 -6.16 7.67
CA MET A 28 -1.83 -7.50 7.28
C MET A 28 -3.22 -7.81 7.80
N LEU A 29 -3.98 -8.56 7.02
CA LEU A 29 -5.26 -9.14 7.39
C LEU A 29 -5.04 -10.60 7.76
N ILE A 30 -5.63 -11.03 8.87
CA ILE A 30 -5.72 -12.43 9.29
C ILE A 30 -7.19 -12.77 9.35
N ASN A 31 -7.63 -13.65 8.44
CA ASN A 31 -8.99 -14.16 8.43
C ASN A 31 -9.03 -15.52 9.15
N THR A 32 -10.22 -15.96 9.52
CA THR A 32 -10.46 -17.34 9.97
C THR A 32 -11.88 -17.74 9.57
N PRO A 33 -12.14 -19.01 9.16
CA PRO A 33 -13.47 -19.46 8.80
C PRO A 33 -14.52 -19.24 9.89
N ASN A 34 -14.10 -19.30 11.16
CA ASN A 34 -15.00 -19.29 12.32
C ASN A 34 -15.15 -17.92 13.00
N THR A 35 -14.69 -16.84 12.36
CA THR A 35 -14.59 -15.46 12.88
C THR A 35 -13.83 -15.28 14.21
N PHE A 36 -13.19 -14.12 14.40
CA PHE A 36 -12.59 -13.78 15.70
C PHE A 36 -13.58 -13.11 16.66
N HIS A 37 -14.83 -12.84 16.29
CA HIS A 37 -15.78 -12.08 17.12
C HIS A 37 -15.96 -12.64 18.54
N THR A 38 -16.08 -13.96 18.66
CA THR A 38 -16.26 -14.67 19.94
C THR A 38 -14.95 -14.93 20.68
N VAL A 39 -13.80 -14.68 20.03
CA VAL A 39 -12.48 -14.91 20.61
C VAL A 39 -12.09 -13.74 21.51
N SER A 40 -11.63 -14.07 22.71
CA SER A 40 -11.14 -13.11 23.71
C SER A 40 -10.03 -12.24 23.11
N PRO A 41 -10.10 -10.90 23.22
CA PRO A 41 -9.07 -10.01 22.71
C PRO A 41 -7.70 -10.24 23.38
N PHE A 42 -7.68 -10.63 24.65
CA PHE A 42 -6.44 -10.97 25.36
C PHE A 42 -5.81 -12.26 24.82
N LEU A 43 -6.62 -13.24 24.42
CA LEU A 43 -6.12 -14.46 23.80
C LEU A 43 -5.51 -14.15 22.43
N VAL A 44 -6.21 -13.37 21.61
CA VAL A 44 -5.72 -12.92 20.30
C VAL A 44 -4.37 -12.21 20.44
N GLN A 45 -4.26 -11.27 21.39
CA GLN A 45 -3.02 -10.54 21.62
C GLN A 45 -1.87 -11.46 22.04
N LYS A 46 -2.11 -12.40 22.96
CA LYS A 46 -1.09 -13.37 23.40
C LYS A 46 -0.63 -14.29 22.27
N LEU A 47 -1.58 -14.80 21.48
CA LEU A 47 -1.25 -15.67 20.34
C LEU A 47 -0.43 -14.92 19.30
N LEU A 48 -0.85 -13.72 18.92
CA LEU A 48 -0.08 -12.89 17.99
C LEU A 48 1.32 -12.56 18.55
N ALA A 49 1.42 -12.25 19.83
CA ALA A 49 2.69 -11.91 20.45
C ALA A 49 3.63 -13.13 20.49
N SER A 50 3.08 -14.34 20.64
CA SER A 50 3.86 -15.58 20.53
C SER A 50 4.41 -15.83 19.12
N CYS A 51 3.71 -15.33 18.09
CA CYS A 51 4.12 -15.50 16.69
C CYS A 51 5.15 -14.45 16.25
N ILE A 52 4.92 -13.17 16.57
CA ILE A 52 5.70 -12.05 16.03
C ILE A 52 6.46 -11.24 17.10
N GLY A 53 6.33 -11.59 18.37
CA GLY A 53 6.94 -10.85 19.48
C GLY A 53 6.14 -9.61 19.85
N GLU A 54 6.77 -8.45 19.74
CA GLU A 54 6.11 -7.18 20.04
C GLU A 54 5.11 -6.80 18.94
N ILE A 55 3.88 -6.47 19.34
CA ILE A 55 2.82 -6.09 18.40
C ILE A 55 2.58 -4.59 18.52
N GLN A 56 2.62 -3.88 17.38
CA GLN A 56 2.33 -2.45 17.35
C GLN A 56 0.83 -2.17 17.49
N ASN A 57 0.01 -2.76 16.62
CA ASN A 57 -1.44 -2.55 16.64
C ASN A 57 -2.20 -3.77 16.13
N VAL A 58 -3.32 -4.07 16.78
CA VAL A 58 -4.29 -5.07 16.33
C VAL A 58 -5.68 -4.48 16.44
N LYS A 59 -6.43 -4.56 15.35
CA LYS A 59 -7.82 -4.13 15.30
C LYS A 59 -8.70 -5.25 14.76
N LYS A 60 -9.72 -5.63 15.53
CA LYS A 60 -10.77 -6.51 15.04
C LYS A 60 -11.70 -5.71 14.11
N LEU A 61 -11.92 -6.22 12.91
CA LEU A 61 -12.78 -5.59 11.90
C LEU A 61 -14.25 -6.02 12.07
N ARG A 62 -15.16 -5.29 11.43
CA ARG A 62 -16.59 -5.65 11.42
C ARG A 62 -16.85 -7.00 10.75
N SER A 63 -16.03 -7.38 9.77
CA SER A 63 -16.03 -8.72 9.16
C SER A 63 -15.70 -9.82 10.16
N GLY A 64 -15.06 -9.48 11.28
CA GLY A 64 -14.55 -10.44 12.24
C GLY A 64 -13.12 -10.91 11.96
N ASP A 65 -12.46 -10.34 10.95
CA ASP A 65 -11.03 -10.50 10.69
C ASP A 65 -10.19 -9.63 11.64
N LEU A 66 -8.89 -9.92 11.69
CA LEU A 66 -7.92 -9.10 12.39
C LEU A 66 -7.11 -8.28 11.38
N LEU A 67 -7.05 -6.98 11.60
CA LEU A 67 -6.09 -6.08 10.99
C LEU A 67 -4.89 -5.93 11.94
N VAL A 68 -3.70 -6.28 11.48
CA VAL A 68 -2.47 -6.23 12.27
C VAL A 68 -1.48 -5.28 11.60
N GLN A 69 -0.96 -4.34 12.38
CA GLN A 69 0.16 -3.51 12.00
C GLN A 69 1.45 -4.24 12.40
N VAL A 70 2.31 -4.48 11.41
CA VAL A 70 3.55 -5.24 11.58
C VAL A 70 4.75 -4.53 10.98
N ASP A 71 5.93 -4.82 11.51
CA ASP A 71 7.17 -4.42 10.87
C ASP A 71 7.51 -5.30 9.68
N SER A 72 8.24 -4.74 8.72
CA SER A 72 8.80 -5.42 7.54
C SER A 72 9.46 -6.76 7.87
N LYS A 73 10.13 -6.87 9.02
CA LYS A 73 10.77 -8.10 9.52
C LYS A 73 9.75 -9.19 9.89
N GLN A 74 8.62 -8.81 10.48
CA GLN A 74 7.56 -9.70 10.96
C GLN A 74 6.63 -10.20 9.85
N VAL A 75 6.54 -9.48 8.72
CA VAL A 75 5.70 -9.83 7.56
C VAL A 75 5.94 -11.26 7.08
N SER A 76 7.21 -11.68 7.04
CA SER A 76 7.59 -13.03 6.58
C SER A 76 7.00 -14.15 7.44
N VAL A 77 6.83 -13.89 8.74
CA VAL A 77 6.26 -14.82 9.71
C VAL A 77 4.74 -14.89 9.55
N ILE A 78 4.05 -13.73 9.55
CA ILE A 78 2.59 -13.70 9.36
C ILE A 78 2.19 -14.29 8.00
N ARG A 79 2.95 -14.01 6.93
CA ARG A 79 2.63 -14.52 5.59
C ARG A 79 2.65 -16.05 5.51
N LYS A 80 3.40 -16.72 6.39
CA LYS A 80 3.48 -18.20 6.46
C LYS A 80 2.55 -18.78 7.53
N LEU A 81 1.86 -17.93 8.30
CA LEU A 81 1.00 -18.36 9.38
C LEU A 81 -0.25 -19.05 8.80
N THR A 82 -0.42 -20.32 9.13
CA THR A 82 -1.61 -21.11 8.76
C THR A 82 -2.55 -21.35 9.94
N HIS A 83 -2.02 -21.21 11.16
CA HIS A 83 -2.78 -21.38 12.40
C HIS A 83 -2.38 -20.31 13.40
N LEU A 84 -3.37 -19.74 14.09
CA LEU A 84 -3.19 -18.86 15.23
C LEU A 84 -3.72 -19.58 16.46
N GLY A 85 -2.86 -20.28 17.20
CA GLY A 85 -3.30 -21.23 18.23
C GLY A 85 -4.05 -22.40 17.59
N THR A 86 -5.30 -22.63 18.00
CA THR A 86 -6.18 -23.67 17.42
C THR A 86 -7.01 -23.18 16.23
N PHE A 87 -6.92 -21.89 15.88
CA PHE A 87 -7.72 -21.30 14.79
C PHE A 87 -6.96 -21.45 13.46
N PRO A 88 -7.53 -22.12 12.44
CA PRO A 88 -6.97 -22.05 11.09
C PRO A 88 -7.16 -20.63 10.55
N VAL A 89 -6.13 -20.10 9.90
CA VAL A 89 -6.11 -18.72 9.40
C VAL A 89 -5.52 -18.64 8.00
N GLU A 90 -5.96 -17.65 7.24
CA GLU A 90 -5.26 -17.18 6.04
C GLU A 90 -4.82 -15.73 6.23
N THR A 91 -3.70 -15.38 5.62
CA THR A 91 -3.13 -14.04 5.75
C THR A 91 -2.96 -13.35 4.41
N SER A 92 -3.22 -12.05 4.37
CA SER A 92 -3.07 -11.24 3.16
C SER A 92 -2.67 -9.81 3.49
N PHE A 93 -2.13 -9.07 2.51
CA PHE A 93 -1.89 -7.64 2.69
C PHE A 93 -3.19 -6.87 2.60
N HIS A 94 -3.35 -5.86 3.46
CA HIS A 94 -4.45 -4.93 3.33
C HIS A 94 -4.29 -4.09 2.04
N LYS A 95 -5.31 -4.10 1.16
CA LYS A 95 -5.20 -3.53 -0.19
C LYS A 95 -4.95 -2.03 -0.24
N THR A 96 -5.55 -1.27 0.68
CA THR A 96 -5.47 0.20 0.68
C THR A 96 -4.45 0.76 1.67
N LEU A 97 -4.36 0.23 2.89
CA LEU A 97 -3.42 0.73 3.91
C LEU A 97 -1.95 0.50 3.58
N ASN A 98 -1.61 -0.40 2.64
CA ASN A 98 -0.23 -0.62 2.19
C ASN A 98 0.13 0.18 0.93
N VAL A 99 -0.75 1.06 0.48
CA VAL A 99 -0.51 1.93 -0.67
C VAL A 99 -0.89 3.36 -0.35
N SER A 100 -0.17 4.29 -0.94
CA SER A 100 -0.48 5.72 -0.89
C SER A 100 -0.74 6.20 -2.31
N ARG A 101 -1.41 7.34 -2.45
CA ARG A 101 -1.74 7.92 -3.76
C ARG A 101 -1.38 9.39 -3.81
N GLY A 102 -0.82 9.81 -4.93
CA GLY A 102 -0.50 11.20 -5.23
C GLY A 102 -1.06 11.59 -6.59
N VAL A 103 -1.37 12.87 -6.76
CA VAL A 103 -1.77 13.42 -8.06
C VAL A 103 -0.63 14.28 -8.60
N LEU A 104 -0.16 13.95 -9.80
CA LEU A 104 0.77 14.80 -10.54
C LEU A 104 0.03 15.56 -11.64
N SER A 105 0.43 16.81 -11.85
CA SER A 105 -0.22 17.72 -12.78
C SER A 105 0.85 18.48 -13.54
N ASN A 106 1.01 18.21 -14.83
CA ASN A 106 1.93 18.93 -15.70
C ASN A 106 1.35 18.91 -17.13
N PRO A 107 1.21 20.07 -17.82
CA PRO A 107 0.71 20.13 -19.20
C PRO A 107 1.33 19.12 -20.15
N ASP A 108 2.62 18.83 -19.97
CA ASP A 108 3.37 17.90 -20.83
C ASP A 108 2.91 16.43 -20.66
N PHE A 109 2.19 16.11 -19.58
CA PHE A 109 1.67 14.76 -19.32
C PHE A 109 0.46 14.37 -20.16
N ILE A 110 -0.11 15.28 -20.95
CA ILE A 110 -1.31 15.00 -21.74
C ILE A 110 -1.11 13.86 -22.75
N HIS A 111 0.13 13.70 -23.25
CA HIS A 111 0.50 12.67 -24.23
C HIS A 111 1.26 11.49 -23.61
N VAL A 112 1.62 11.57 -22.32
CA VAL A 112 2.34 10.50 -21.62
C VAL A 112 1.35 9.42 -21.18
N THR A 113 1.62 8.20 -21.58
CA THR A 113 0.80 7.02 -21.28
C THR A 113 0.98 6.57 -19.84
N GLU A 114 -0.03 5.87 -19.29
CA GLU A 114 0.06 5.28 -17.95
C GLU A 114 1.21 4.26 -17.84
N ALA A 115 1.53 3.56 -18.94
CA ALA A 115 2.63 2.60 -19.01
C ALA A 115 4.00 3.29 -18.86
N GLU A 116 4.21 4.43 -19.52
CA GLU A 116 5.43 5.23 -19.37
C GLU A 116 5.62 5.72 -17.93
N PHE A 117 4.56 6.17 -17.26
CA PHE A 117 4.64 6.51 -15.83
C PHE A 117 5.03 5.31 -14.97
N LEU A 118 4.51 4.12 -15.27
CA LEU A 118 4.85 2.90 -14.53
C LEU A 118 6.28 2.42 -14.76
N GLU A 119 6.82 2.66 -15.95
CA GLU A 119 8.19 2.28 -16.30
C GLU A 119 9.19 3.25 -15.68
N GLU A 120 9.05 4.54 -15.97
CA GLU A 120 9.98 5.59 -15.54
C GLU A 120 9.90 5.88 -14.03
N LEU A 121 8.75 5.61 -13.40
CA LEU A 121 8.56 5.85 -11.96
C LEU A 121 8.61 4.60 -11.08
N ARG A 122 9.01 3.45 -11.65
CA ARG A 122 9.10 2.18 -10.92
C ARG A 122 10.03 2.27 -9.70
N ASP A 123 11.17 2.92 -9.88
CA ASP A 123 12.20 3.05 -8.84
C ASP A 123 11.75 3.89 -7.63
N GLN A 124 10.66 4.65 -7.78
CA GLN A 124 10.01 5.38 -6.68
C GLN A 124 8.85 4.63 -6.05
N ASN A 125 8.79 3.31 -6.26
CA ASN A 125 7.73 2.44 -5.75
C ASN A 125 6.35 2.72 -6.35
N VAL A 126 6.24 3.37 -7.52
CA VAL A 126 4.96 3.50 -8.23
C VAL A 126 4.57 2.12 -8.78
N CYS A 127 3.38 1.65 -8.41
CA CYS A 127 2.84 0.36 -8.84
C CYS A 127 1.56 0.47 -9.67
N ALA A 128 0.93 1.65 -9.70
CA ALA A 128 -0.19 1.95 -10.60
C ALA A 128 -0.15 3.42 -11.04
N ALA A 129 -0.49 3.68 -12.28
CA ALA A 129 -0.75 5.02 -12.80
C ALA A 129 -2.15 5.05 -13.41
N ARG A 130 -2.89 6.15 -13.24
CA ARG A 130 -4.24 6.32 -13.80
C ARG A 130 -4.47 7.76 -14.24
N ARG A 131 -4.79 7.99 -15.51
CA ARG A 131 -5.17 9.30 -16.04
C ARG A 131 -6.50 9.73 -15.44
N ILE A 132 -6.58 10.99 -15.05
CA ILE A 132 -7.87 11.62 -14.77
C ILE A 132 -8.45 12.08 -16.10
N ASN A 133 -9.63 11.54 -16.44
CA ASN A 133 -10.41 11.97 -17.59
C ASN A 133 -11.53 12.89 -17.12
N ILE A 134 -11.86 13.89 -17.93
CA ILE A 134 -13.03 14.74 -17.74
C ILE A 134 -14.10 14.35 -18.76
N GLN A 135 -15.37 14.42 -18.36
CA GLN A 135 -16.48 14.23 -19.29
C GLN A 135 -16.93 15.58 -19.82
N ARG A 136 -16.90 15.77 -21.13
CA ARG A 136 -17.46 16.94 -21.84
C ARG A 136 -18.33 16.44 -22.99
N ASP A 137 -19.56 16.92 -23.08
CA ASP A 137 -20.51 16.55 -24.14
C ASP A 137 -20.69 15.04 -24.31
N GLY A 138 -20.74 14.31 -23.18
CA GLY A 138 -20.87 12.85 -23.16
C GLY A 138 -19.60 12.07 -23.52
N ARG A 139 -18.49 12.73 -23.85
CA ARG A 139 -17.22 12.09 -24.21
C ARG A 139 -16.19 12.23 -23.09
N LEU A 140 -15.43 11.15 -22.83
CA LEU A 140 -14.29 11.17 -21.93
C LEU A 140 -13.06 11.74 -22.65
N MET A 141 -12.50 12.81 -22.09
CA MET A 141 -11.31 13.50 -22.60
C MET A 141 -10.17 13.37 -21.57
N PRO A 142 -8.96 12.96 -21.97
CA PRO A 142 -7.83 12.90 -21.06
C PRO A 142 -7.41 14.29 -20.59
N THR A 143 -6.83 14.36 -19.40
CA THR A 143 -6.25 15.60 -18.85
C THR A 143 -4.78 15.43 -18.53
N GLN A 144 -4.11 16.54 -18.25
CA GLN A 144 -2.74 16.57 -17.73
C GLN A 144 -2.55 15.90 -16.36
N HIS A 145 -3.64 15.57 -15.65
CA HIS A 145 -3.57 15.05 -14.29
C HIS A 145 -3.50 13.52 -14.26
N VAL A 146 -2.59 12.98 -13.45
CA VAL A 146 -2.40 11.54 -13.24
C VAL A 146 -2.40 11.20 -11.76
N VAL A 147 -3.12 10.14 -11.40
CA VAL A 147 -3.06 9.54 -10.08
C VAL A 147 -1.99 8.46 -10.10
N LEU A 148 -0.97 8.60 -9.29
CA LEU A 148 0.01 7.55 -9.02
C LEU A 148 -0.35 6.82 -7.74
N THR A 149 -0.17 5.51 -7.73
CA THR A 149 -0.28 4.66 -6.54
C THR A 149 1.10 4.15 -6.21
N PHE A 150 1.54 4.40 -4.97
CA PHE A 150 2.84 3.99 -4.46
C PHE A 150 2.67 2.79 -3.53
N GLN A 151 3.62 1.85 -3.53
CA GLN A 151 3.58 0.65 -2.69
C GLN A 151 4.00 0.92 -1.23
N THR A 152 3.81 2.14 -0.75
CA THR A 152 4.13 2.60 0.59
C THR A 152 2.84 2.90 1.37
N PRO A 153 2.74 2.47 2.64
CA PRO A 153 1.67 2.94 3.51
C PRO A 153 1.65 4.47 3.67
N VAL A 154 0.47 5.01 3.98
CA VAL A 154 0.28 6.42 4.40
C VAL A 154 0.61 6.56 5.89
#